data_AF-A0A3R7LQ84-F1
#
_entry.id   AF-A0A3R7LQ84-F1
#
_cell.length_a   1.000
_cell.length_b   1.000
_cell.length_c   1.000
_cell.angle_alpha   90.00
_cell.angle_beta   90.00
_cell.angle_gamma   90.00
#
_symmetry.space_group_name_H-M   'P 1'
#
loop_
_entity.id
_entity.type
_entity.pdbx_description
1 polymer ?
#
loop_
_entity_poly.entity_id
_entity_poly.type
_entity_poly.pdbx_seq_one_letter_code
_entity_poly.pdbx_strand_id
1 'polypeptide(L)'
;MTAQHRVSARMITMELAMKARQGLPDPVTLASALSAVGRALDAGDPLVRDLDEFAEQFPRFSRDPELLSDAGERLWSSVERSTWPRPMSRSDIEG
;
A
#
# COMPACT_ATOMS: atom_id res chain seq x y z
N MET A 1 -8.57 1.87 -17.17
CA MET A 1 -7.51 2.02 -16.16
C MET A 1 -6.28 1.22 -16.59
N THR A 2 -5.10 1.82 -16.67
CA THR A 2 -3.90 1.17 -17.24
C THR A 2 -3.09 0.43 -16.19
N ALA A 3 -2.36 -0.62 -16.58
CA ALA A 3 -1.45 -1.36 -15.70
C ALA A 3 -0.39 -0.44 -15.06
N GLN A 4 0.03 0.60 -15.78
CA GLN A 4 0.96 1.62 -15.31
C GLN A 4 0.47 2.34 -14.04
N HIS A 5 -0.81 2.73 -13.98
CA HIS A 5 -1.35 3.43 -12.81
C HIS A 5 -1.33 2.55 -11.56
N ARG A 6 -1.59 1.24 -11.70
CA ARG A 6 -1.51 0.28 -10.58
C ARG A 6 -0.09 0.13 -10.07
N VAL A 7 0.88 0.04 -10.98
CA VAL A 7 2.30 -0.03 -10.60
C VAL A 7 2.71 1.25 -9.87
N SER A 8 2.35 2.43 -10.39
CA SER A 8 2.66 3.71 -9.73
C SER A 8 2.04 3.82 -8.35
N ALA A 9 0.77 3.43 -8.17
CA ALA A 9 0.11 3.44 -6.87
C ALA A 9 0.83 2.53 -5.84
N ARG A 10 1.25 1.34 -6.26
CA ARG A 10 2.03 0.43 -5.41
C ARG A 10 3.41 1.00 -5.06
N MET A 11 4.12 1.58 -6.02
CA MET A 11 5.43 2.19 -5.79
C MET A 11 5.37 3.35 -4.79
N ILE A 12 4.38 4.24 -4.93
CA ILE A 12 4.18 5.36 -3.99
C ILE A 12 3.83 4.84 -2.59
N THR A 13 2.99 3.81 -2.50
CA THR A 13 2.62 3.20 -1.21
C THR A 13 3.80 2.46 -0.58
N MET A 14 4.68 1.88 -1.39
CA MET A 14 5.92 1.25 -0.94
C MET A 14 6.91 2.29 -0.39
N GLU A 15 7.05 3.44 -1.04
CA GLU A 15 7.83 4.57 -0.52
C GLU A 15 7.31 5.04 0.85
N LEU A 16 5.99 5.19 0.99
CA LEU A 16 5.35 5.52 2.26
C LEU A 16 5.69 4.51 3.36
N ALA A 17 5.54 3.22 3.04
CA ALA A 17 5.85 2.14 3.97
C ALA A 17 7.32 2.16 4.41
N MET A 18 8.26 2.41 3.49
CA MET A 18 9.69 2.52 3.82
C MET A 18 10.00 3.68 4.76
N LYS A 19 9.40 4.85 4.52
CA LYS A 19 9.57 6.02 5.39
C LYS A 19 8.98 5.76 6.79
N ALA A 20 7.79 5.16 6.84
CA ALA A 20 7.15 4.77 8.09
C ALA A 20 8.01 3.77 8.90
N ARG A 21 8.58 2.74 8.26
CA ARG A 21 9.53 1.78 8.89
C ARG A 21 10.79 2.42 9.46
N GLN A 22 11.18 3.58 8.94
CA GLN A 22 12.29 4.38 9.46
C GLN A 22 11.86 5.33 10.59
N GLY A 23 10.60 5.26 11.03
CA GLY A 23 10.02 6.19 12.00
C GLY A 23 9.85 7.61 11.45
N LEU A 24 9.84 7.78 10.12
CA LEU A 24 9.72 9.08 9.47
C LEU A 24 8.27 9.34 9.05
N PRO A 25 7.54 10.25 9.73
CA PRO A 25 6.20 10.62 9.30
C PRO A 25 6.28 11.44 8.01
N ASP A 26 5.56 11.01 6.98
CA ASP A 26 5.49 11.72 5.69
C ASP A 26 4.03 11.92 5.24
N PRO A 27 3.39 13.05 5.64
CA PRO A 27 2.02 13.34 5.25
C PRO A 27 1.87 13.62 3.74
N VAL A 28 2.94 14.06 3.06
CA VAL A 28 2.90 14.36 1.62
C VAL A 28 2.88 13.07 0.81
N THR A 29 3.73 12.11 1.16
CA THR A 29 3.71 10.78 0.54
C THR A 29 2.42 10.05 0.90
N LEU A 30 1.88 10.21 2.12
CA LEU A 30 0.57 9.65 2.50
C LEU A 30 -0.57 10.17 1.61
N ALA A 31 -0.69 11.48 1.45
CA ALA A 31 -1.70 12.07 0.58
C ALA A 31 -1.56 11.62 -0.89
N SER A 32 -0.32 11.51 -1.36
CA SER A 32 -0.02 11.01 -2.71
C SER A 32 -0.42 9.55 -2.88
N ALA A 33 -0.15 8.70 -1.88
CA ALA A 33 -0.53 7.30 -1.88
C ALA A 33 -2.05 7.14 -1.92
N LEU A 34 -2.80 7.84 -1.06
CA LEU A 34 -4.27 7.80 -1.02
C LEU A 34 -4.88 8.19 -2.38
N SER A 35 -4.38 9.28 -2.97
CA SER A 35 -4.82 9.74 -4.29
C SER A 35 -4.50 8.74 -5.41
N ALA A 36 -3.28 8.18 -5.41
CA ALA A 36 -2.86 7.22 -6.43
C ALA A 36 -3.63 5.90 -6.33
N VAL A 37 -3.78 5.36 -5.12
CA VAL A 37 -4.50 4.11 -4.84
C VAL A 37 -5.98 4.25 -5.15
N GLY A 38 -6.65 5.31 -4.67
CA GLY A 38 -8.07 5.53 -4.92
C GLY A 38 -8.44 5.75 -6.40
N ARG A 39 -7.47 6.12 -7.24
CA ARG A 39 -7.65 6.23 -8.70
C ARG A 39 -7.27 4.97 -9.48
N ALA A 40 -6.44 4.10 -8.89
CA ALA A 40 -5.80 3.00 -9.60
C ALA A 40 -6.30 1.61 -9.18
N LEU A 41 -6.88 1.47 -7.99
CA LEU A 41 -7.34 0.21 -7.43
C LEU A 41 -8.83 0.29 -7.11
N ASP A 42 -9.51 -0.85 -7.24
CA ASP A 42 -10.93 -0.97 -6.88
C ASP A 42 -11.08 -0.95 -5.35
N ALA A 43 -12.22 -0.47 -4.84
CA ALA A 43 -12.48 -0.40 -3.40
C ALA A 43 -12.41 -1.77 -2.67
N GLY A 44 -12.50 -2.88 -3.41
CA GLY A 44 -12.32 -4.23 -2.88
C GLY A 44 -10.87 -4.71 -2.82
N ASP A 45 -9.90 -3.93 -3.30
CA ASP A 45 -8.48 -4.26 -3.21
C ASP A 45 -8.00 -4.12 -1.75
N PRO A 46 -7.36 -5.16 -1.18
CA PRO A 46 -6.85 -5.10 0.19
C PRO A 46 -5.94 -3.91 0.47
N LEU A 47 -5.17 -3.45 -0.53
CA LEU A 47 -4.26 -2.32 -0.36
C LEU A 47 -5.01 -1.01 -0.11
N VAL A 48 -6.21 -0.84 -0.69
CA VAL A 48 -7.05 0.35 -0.44
C VAL A 48 -7.43 0.41 1.03
N ARG A 49 -7.98 -0.69 1.56
CA ARG A 49 -8.43 -0.76 2.95
C ARG A 49 -7.27 -0.60 3.93
N ASP A 50 -6.15 -1.27 3.70
CA ASP A 50 -5.00 -1.23 4.59
C ASP A 50 -4.35 0.18 4.58
N LEU A 51 -4.38 0.89 3.46
CA LEU A 51 -3.91 2.28 3.36
C LEU A 51 -4.86 3.27 4.05
N ASP A 52 -6.18 3.08 3.92
CA ASP A 52 -7.17 3.91 4.63
C ASP A 52 -7.02 3.75 6.15
N GLU A 53 -6.88 2.51 6.64
CA GLU A 53 -6.64 2.25 8.07
C GLU A 53 -5.33 2.89 8.56
N PHE A 54 -4.27 2.83 7.75
CA PHE A 54 -3.02 3.52 8.03
C PHE A 54 -3.22 5.04 8.13
N ALA A 55 -3.99 5.62 7.21
CA ALA A 55 -4.26 7.06 7.18
C ALA A 55 -5.08 7.54 8.40
N GLU A 56 -6.10 6.78 8.80
CA GLU A 56 -6.93 7.08 9.97
C GLU A 56 -6.09 7.10 11.26
N GLN A 57 -5.14 6.17 11.37
CA GLN A 57 -4.28 6.05 12.55
C GLN A 57 -3.00 6.90 12.46
N PHE A 58 -2.72 7.51 11.30
CA PHE A 58 -1.49 8.26 11.06
C PHE A 58 -1.21 9.35 12.11
N PRO A 59 -2.18 10.17 12.59
CA PRO A 59 -1.92 11.16 13.63
C PRO A 59 -1.47 10.56 14.97
N ARG A 60 -1.84 9.30 15.24
CA ARG A 60 -1.36 8.57 16.41
C ARG A 60 0.03 8.01 16.15
N PHE A 61 0.24 7.34 15.01
CA PHE A 61 1.53 6.79 14.62
C PHE A 61 2.62 7.86 14.52
N SER A 62 2.31 9.03 13.98
CA SER A 62 3.27 10.13 13.80
C SER A 62 3.84 10.68 15.12
N ARG A 63 3.24 10.33 16.27
CA ARG A 63 3.70 10.72 17.60
C ARG A 63 4.54 9.64 18.29
N ASP A 64 4.60 8.44 17.71
CA ASP A 64 5.26 7.28 18.28
C ASP A 64 6.02 6.53 17.16
N PRO A 65 7.35 6.70 17.05
CA PRO A 65 8.15 6.10 15.99
C PRO A 65 8.07 4.57 15.94
N GLU A 66 7.86 3.89 17.07
CA GLU A 66 7.73 2.42 17.09
C GLU A 66 6.41 1.99 16.47
N LEU A 67 5.30 2.64 16.84
CA LEU A 67 4.00 2.38 16.23
C LEU A 67 4.00 2.71 14.73
N LEU A 68 4.68 3.78 14.33
CA LEU A 68 4.84 4.13 12.92
C LEU A 68 5.64 3.08 12.15
N SER A 69 6.70 2.56 12.76
CA SER A 69 7.51 1.51 12.16
C SER A 69 6.70 0.23 11.93
N ASP A 70 5.97 -0.23 12.95
CA ASP A 70 5.09 -1.39 12.88
C ASP A 70 3.99 -1.21 11.82
N ALA A 71 3.39 -0.02 11.76
CA ALA A 71 2.40 0.32 10.75
C ALA A 71 3.00 0.29 9.33
N GLY A 72 4.23 0.79 9.17
CA GLY A 72 4.98 0.74 7.92
C GLY A 72 5.26 -0.70 7.47
N GLU A 73 5.62 -1.60 8.37
CA GLU A 73 5.86 -3.02 8.06
C GLU A 73 4.56 -3.73 7.61
N ARG A 74 3.43 -3.42 8.26
CA ARG A 74 2.11 -3.94 7.84
C ARG A 74 1.72 -3.44 6.44
N LEU A 75 1.96 -2.15 6.17
CA LEU A 75 1.66 -1.55 4.88
C LEU A 75 2.56 -2.12 3.77
N TRP A 76 3.85 -2.32 4.04
CA TRP A 76 4.79 -3.01 3.15
C TRP A 76 4.27 -4.41 2.76
N SER A 77 3.93 -5.21 3.78
CA SER A 77 3.36 -6.55 3.59
C SER A 77 2.07 -6.53 2.76
N SER A 78 1.26 -5.48 2.87
CA SER A 78 0.05 -5.31 2.06
C SER A 78 0.37 -5.04 0.59
N VAL A 79 1.35 -4.18 0.31
CA VAL A 79 1.81 -3.91 -1.06
C VAL A 79 2.31 -5.19 -1.72
N GLU A 80 3.09 -6.01 -1.02
CA GLU A 80 3.57 -7.31 -1.52
C GLU A 80 2.41 -8.24 -1.88
N ARG A 81 1.42 -8.40 -0.98
CA ARG A 81 0.21 -9.21 -1.24
C ARG A 81 -0.59 -8.68 -2.42
N SER A 82 -0.70 -7.36 -2.59
CA SER A 82 -1.42 -6.74 -3.70
C SER A 82 -0.72 -6.92 -5.06
N THR A 83 0.59 -7.21 -5.03
CA THR A 83 1.44 -7.33 -6.22
C THR A 83 1.42 -8.74 -6.80
N TRP A 84 1.18 -9.76 -5.98
CA TRP A 84 1.04 -11.13 -6.47
C TRP A 84 -0.27 -11.29 -7.26
N PRO A 85 -0.22 -11.72 -8.54
CA PRO A 85 -1.43 -12.02 -9.28
C PRO A 85 -2.14 -13.17 -8.58
N ARG A 86 -3.48 -13.08 -8.46
CA ARG A 86 -4.31 -14.27 -8.19
C ARG A 86 -3.85 -15.36 -9.16
N PRO A 87 -3.66 -16.63 -8.73
CA PRO A 87 -3.26 -17.68 -9.64
C PRO A 87 -4.26 -17.70 -10.81
N MET A 88 -3.81 -17.20 -11.96
CA MET A 88 -4.51 -17.44 -13.21
C MET A 88 -4.47 -18.95 -13.39
N SER A 89 -5.65 -19.53 -13.66
CA SER A 89 -5.77 -20.95 -14.00
C SER A 89 -4.63 -21.31 -14.94
N ARG A 90 -3.78 -22.25 -14.51
CA ARG A 90 -2.64 -22.76 -15.26
C ARG A 90 -3.13 -23.26 -16.62
N SER A 91 -2.82 -22.52 -17.69
CA SER A 91 -3.14 -22.92 -19.07
C SER A 91 -2.37 -24.16 -19.55
N ASP A 92 -1.50 -24.71 -18.70
CA ASP A 92 -0.58 -25.81 -18.96
C ASP A 92 -1.09 -27.19 -18.48
N ILE A 93 -2.35 -27.32 -18.04
CA ILE A 93 -2.94 -28.60 -17.57
C ILE A 93 -4.01 -29.16 -18.52
N GLU A 94 -4.41 -28.41 -19.55
CA GLU A 94 -5.30 -28.89 -20.61
C GLU A 94 -4.55 -28.95 -21.95
N GLY A 95 -3.77 -30.02 -22.14
CA GLY A 95 -3.10 -30.37 -23.40
C GLY A 95 -2.92 -31.86 -23.51
#